data_AF-A0A166G601-F1
#
_entry.id   AF-A0A166G601-F1
#
_cell.length_a   1.000
_cell.length_b   1.000
_cell.length_c   1.000
_cell.angle_alpha   90.00
_cell.angle_beta   90.00
_cell.angle_gamma   90.00
#
_symmetry.space_group_name_H-M   'P 1'
#
loop_
_entity.id
_entity.type
_entity.pdbx_description
1 polymer ?
#
loop_
_entity_poly.entity_id
_entity_poly.type
_entity_poly.pdbx_seq_one_letter_code
_entity_poly.pdbx_strand_id
1 'polypeptide(L)'
;MWSLGLGSMQQPMLTPSTIALAKARVSGRHIFAHEGFSSRELDVSSRVREKHGGVFGHFSASGNVSIGASNAPIDVHVEMTHSIPHQVQTINLRSRAGPLKATLSIMDMSKEAERNTFKINAVSRDGPLDLTLSNGSTYGSVSIDAEATNAPAHLTLDTAFEGTFVAKTVDSNESEGASAVYAPGATYSGHMRVFRTPFQTRHIHAGAVGWGSEEAAVNGASFAEVRSVQRSAHIDI
;
A
#
# COMPACT_ATOMS: atom_id res chain seq x y z
N MET A 1 6.12 -54.10 -39.73
CA MET A 1 5.66 -53.97 -38.34
C MET A 1 5.56 -52.48 -38.05
N TRP A 2 4.34 -51.91 -38.00
CA TRP A 2 4.12 -50.46 -37.89
C TRP A 2 3.71 -50.13 -36.46
N SER A 3 4.46 -49.25 -35.80
CA SER A 3 4.27 -48.80 -34.42
C SER A 3 3.54 -47.46 -34.42
N LEU A 4 2.31 -47.43 -33.89
CA LEU A 4 1.53 -46.21 -33.67
C LEU A 4 1.97 -45.57 -32.34
N GLY A 5 2.53 -44.37 -32.41
CA GLY A 5 2.88 -43.56 -31.24
C GLY A 5 1.64 -42.93 -30.60
N LEU A 6 1.42 -43.22 -29.31
CA LEU A 6 0.44 -42.56 -28.46
C LEU A 6 0.91 -41.14 -28.16
N GLY A 7 0.30 -40.15 -28.82
CA GLY A 7 0.46 -38.74 -28.49
C GLY A 7 -0.26 -38.42 -27.17
N SER A 8 0.49 -37.95 -26.17
CA SER A 8 -0.08 -37.41 -24.93
C SER A 8 -0.80 -36.09 -25.23
N MET A 9 -2.12 -36.09 -25.17
CA MET A 9 -2.94 -34.88 -25.15
C MET A 9 -2.71 -34.14 -23.82
N GLN A 10 -1.96 -33.04 -23.85
CA GLN A 10 -2.00 -32.05 -22.78
C GLN A 10 -3.39 -31.41 -22.77
N GLN A 11 -4.14 -31.63 -21.69
CA GLN A 11 -5.39 -30.91 -21.47
C GLN A 11 -5.07 -29.42 -21.24
N PRO A 12 -5.72 -28.50 -21.96
CA PRO A 12 -5.56 -27.08 -21.69
C PRO A 12 -6.08 -26.79 -20.27
N MET A 13 -5.20 -26.29 -19.40
CA MET A 13 -5.64 -25.72 -18.12
C MET A 13 -6.57 -24.56 -18.42
N LEU A 14 -7.83 -24.67 -17.98
CA LEU A 14 -8.78 -23.57 -18.00
C LEU A 14 -8.24 -22.49 -17.06
N THR A 15 -7.78 -21.38 -17.63
CA THR A 15 -7.46 -20.19 -16.84
C THR A 15 -8.75 -19.70 -16.18
N PRO A 16 -8.75 -19.41 -14.87
CA PRO A 16 -9.93 -18.87 -14.20
C PRO A 16 -10.39 -17.61 -14.94
N SER A 17 -11.67 -17.57 -15.32
CA SER A 17 -12.24 -16.44 -16.04
C SER A 17 -12.28 -15.22 -15.12
N THR A 18 -11.35 -14.27 -15.33
CA THR A 18 -11.33 -12.98 -14.65
C THR A 18 -12.55 -12.16 -15.05
N ILE A 19 -13.44 -11.90 -14.10
CA ILE A 19 -14.55 -10.96 -14.31
C ILE A 19 -14.00 -9.55 -14.10
N ALA A 20 -13.81 -8.81 -15.20
CA ALA A 20 -13.40 -7.42 -15.16
C ALA A 20 -14.63 -6.50 -15.10
N LEU A 21 -14.87 -5.86 -13.95
CA LEU A 21 -15.94 -4.86 -13.80
C LEU A 21 -15.37 -3.45 -13.99
N ALA A 22 -16.00 -2.63 -14.82
CA ALA A 22 -15.59 -1.22 -15.00
C ALA A 22 -15.71 -0.41 -13.70
N LYS A 23 -16.73 -0.69 -12.89
CA LYS A 23 -16.93 -0.13 -11.56
C LYS A 23 -17.60 -1.17 -10.69
N ALA A 24 -17.02 -1.49 -9.55
CA ALA A 24 -17.60 -2.37 -8.57
C ALA A 24 -17.90 -1.61 -7.29
N ARG A 25 -19.17 -1.69 -6.85
CA ARG A 25 -19.59 -1.16 -5.57
C ARG A 25 -20.14 -2.29 -4.71
N VAL A 26 -19.47 -2.55 -3.59
CA VAL A 26 -19.87 -3.61 -2.67
C VAL A 26 -20.14 -2.99 -1.31
N SER A 27 -21.33 -3.25 -0.79
CA SER A 27 -21.70 -2.86 0.57
C SER A 27 -22.32 -4.05 1.27
N GLY A 28 -21.87 -4.33 2.49
CA GLY A 28 -22.31 -5.51 3.20
C GLY A 28 -21.82 -5.51 4.64
N ARG A 29 -22.28 -6.52 5.38
CA ARG A 29 -21.84 -6.72 6.76
C ARG A 29 -20.43 -7.32 6.80
N HIS A 30 -20.22 -8.36 6.01
CA HIS A 30 -18.95 -9.01 5.80
C HIS A 30 -18.67 -8.97 4.32
N ILE A 31 -17.52 -8.42 3.94
CA ILE A 31 -17.09 -8.38 2.55
C ILE A 31 -15.80 -9.17 2.48
N PHE A 32 -15.85 -10.27 1.73
CA PHE A 32 -14.72 -11.12 1.44
C PHE A 32 -14.48 -11.09 -0.06
N ALA A 33 -13.26 -10.75 -0.47
CA ALA A 33 -12.81 -10.94 -1.84
C ALA A 33 -11.81 -12.09 -1.88
N HIS A 34 -12.08 -13.05 -2.76
CA HIS A 34 -11.11 -14.10 -3.12
C HIS A 34 -10.27 -13.60 -4.30
N GLU A 35 -9.13 -14.27 -4.54
CA GLU A 35 -8.26 -13.99 -5.68
C GLU A 35 -9.03 -13.97 -7.01
N GLY A 36 -8.61 -13.08 -7.92
CA GLY A 36 -9.19 -12.94 -9.25
C GLY A 36 -10.32 -11.91 -9.38
N PHE A 37 -10.70 -11.23 -8.29
CA PHE A 37 -11.57 -10.06 -8.37
C PHE A 37 -10.81 -8.86 -8.94
N SER A 38 -11.20 -8.41 -10.14
CA SER A 38 -10.58 -7.26 -10.81
C SER A 38 -11.60 -6.19 -11.16
N SER A 39 -11.32 -4.93 -10.78
CA SER A 39 -12.12 -3.79 -11.21
C SER A 39 -11.29 -2.56 -11.53
N ARG A 40 -11.76 -1.72 -12.47
CA ARG A 40 -11.11 -0.43 -12.73
C ARG A 40 -11.41 0.60 -11.64
N GLU A 41 -12.57 0.53 -11.00
CA GLU A 41 -12.91 1.39 -9.86
C GLU A 41 -13.60 0.56 -8.78
N LEU A 42 -13.06 0.57 -7.57
CA LEU A 42 -13.52 -0.25 -6.46
C LEU A 42 -14.01 0.63 -5.30
N ASP A 43 -15.28 0.53 -4.94
CA ASP A 43 -15.87 1.14 -3.74
C ASP A 43 -16.43 0.05 -2.82
N VAL A 44 -15.71 -0.25 -1.74
CA VAL A 44 -16.07 -1.27 -0.76
C VAL A 44 -16.38 -0.61 0.57
N SER A 45 -17.58 -0.82 1.11
CA SER A 45 -17.95 -0.23 2.40
C SER A 45 -18.68 -1.18 3.35
N SER A 46 -18.15 -1.32 4.57
CA SER A 46 -18.81 -2.04 5.67
C SER A 46 -19.45 -1.07 6.65
N ARG A 47 -20.77 -1.16 6.82
CA ARG A 47 -21.59 -0.29 7.69
C ARG A 47 -22.17 -1.04 8.88
N VAL A 48 -21.35 -1.86 9.54
CA VAL A 48 -21.81 -2.68 10.66
C VAL A 48 -21.63 -1.93 11.97
N ARG A 49 -22.66 -1.95 12.81
CA ARG A 49 -22.60 -1.45 14.20
C ARG A 49 -22.06 -2.50 15.17
N GLU A 50 -22.16 -3.76 14.78
CA GLU A 50 -21.70 -4.93 15.52
C GLU A 50 -20.23 -5.27 15.22
N LYS A 51 -19.49 -5.74 16.24
CA LYS A 51 -18.05 -6.06 16.17
C LYS A 51 -17.65 -7.16 15.18
N HIS A 52 -18.60 -7.88 14.59
CA HIS A 52 -18.31 -9.08 13.81
C HIS A 52 -18.16 -8.85 12.30
N GLY A 53 -18.49 -7.67 11.77
CA GLY A 53 -18.32 -7.35 10.34
C GLY A 53 -16.87 -7.04 9.96
N GLY A 54 -16.62 -6.74 8.67
CA GLY A 54 -15.32 -6.24 8.19
C GLY A 54 -15.13 -6.33 6.68
N VAL A 55 -13.97 -5.85 6.22
CA VAL A 55 -13.51 -5.99 4.83
C VAL A 55 -12.23 -6.80 4.83
N PHE A 56 -12.24 -7.93 4.12
CA PHE A 56 -11.16 -8.90 4.14
C PHE A 56 -10.81 -9.41 2.74
N GLY A 57 -9.56 -9.79 2.55
CA GLY A 57 -9.12 -10.59 1.42
C GLY A 57 -8.32 -9.81 0.39
N HIS A 58 -8.33 -10.29 -0.86
CA HIS A 58 -7.48 -9.81 -1.92
C HIS A 58 -8.31 -9.09 -3.00
N PHE A 59 -7.94 -7.85 -3.30
CA PHE A 59 -8.55 -7.02 -4.33
C PHE A 59 -7.52 -6.66 -5.39
N SER A 60 -7.85 -6.86 -6.66
CA SER A 60 -7.05 -6.33 -7.77
C SER A 60 -7.79 -5.16 -8.42
N ALA A 61 -7.09 -4.07 -8.69
CA ALA A 61 -7.69 -2.92 -9.35
C ALA A 61 -6.76 -2.25 -10.34
N SER A 62 -7.33 -1.64 -11.38
CA SER A 62 -6.57 -0.94 -12.41
C SER A 62 -6.79 0.59 -12.41
N GLY A 63 -7.45 1.11 -11.39
CA GLY A 63 -7.77 2.53 -11.25
C GLY A 63 -8.03 2.90 -9.80
N ASN A 64 -9.05 3.70 -9.51
CA ASN A 64 -9.23 4.22 -8.14
C ASN A 64 -9.83 3.16 -7.20
N VAL A 65 -9.28 3.07 -6.00
CA VAL A 65 -9.75 2.17 -4.93
C VAL A 65 -10.19 3.00 -3.73
N SER A 66 -11.34 2.65 -3.17
CA SER A 66 -11.90 3.21 -1.96
C SER A 66 -12.44 2.07 -1.09
N ILE A 67 -11.81 1.83 0.06
CA ILE A 67 -12.21 0.80 1.02
C ILE A 67 -12.49 1.47 2.36
N GLY A 68 -13.69 1.26 2.89
CA GLY A 68 -14.15 1.92 4.11
C GLY A 68 -14.83 0.97 5.09
N ALA A 69 -14.57 1.15 6.37
CA ALA A 69 -15.29 0.50 7.47
C ALA A 69 -15.56 1.48 8.61
N SER A 70 -16.72 1.37 9.25
CA SER A 70 -17.06 2.26 10.37
C SER A 70 -16.64 1.69 11.73
N ASN A 71 -17.09 0.50 12.09
CA ASN A 71 -16.80 -0.11 13.41
C ASN A 71 -16.32 -1.55 13.25
N ALA A 72 -15.56 -1.78 12.19
CA ALA A 72 -15.15 -3.11 11.77
C ALA A 72 -13.72 -3.08 11.24
N PRO A 73 -12.95 -4.17 11.41
CA PRO A 73 -11.61 -4.30 10.87
C PRO A 73 -11.59 -4.22 9.33
N ILE A 74 -10.49 -3.70 8.82
CA ILE A 74 -10.06 -3.83 7.42
C ILE A 74 -8.75 -4.64 7.46
N ASP A 75 -8.71 -5.77 6.76
CA ASP A 75 -7.49 -6.56 6.57
C ASP A 75 -7.42 -7.02 5.10
N VAL A 76 -6.74 -6.22 4.28
CA VAL A 76 -6.80 -6.34 2.82
C VAL A 76 -5.42 -6.40 2.18
N HIS A 77 -5.34 -7.19 1.12
CA HIS A 77 -4.28 -7.09 0.13
C HIS A 77 -4.85 -6.39 -1.11
N VAL A 78 -4.21 -5.32 -1.58
CA VAL A 78 -4.62 -4.61 -2.78
C VAL A 78 -3.50 -4.63 -3.81
N GLU A 79 -3.75 -5.32 -4.91
CA GLU A 79 -2.91 -5.27 -6.11
C GLU A 79 -3.42 -4.17 -7.03
N MET A 80 -2.54 -3.23 -7.35
CA MET A 80 -2.84 -2.11 -8.23
C MET A 80 -2.05 -2.24 -9.51
N THR A 81 -2.73 -2.15 -10.64
CA THR A 81 -2.08 -2.10 -11.96
C THR A 81 -2.35 -0.77 -12.64
N HIS A 82 -1.32 -0.09 -13.09
CA HIS A 82 -1.53 1.13 -13.85
C HIS A 82 -2.12 0.81 -15.23
N SER A 83 -3.31 1.33 -15.56
CA SER A 83 -3.95 1.06 -16.86
C SER A 83 -4.14 2.29 -17.74
N ILE A 84 -3.87 3.51 -17.25
CA ILE A 84 -4.17 4.75 -17.97
C ILE A 84 -3.00 5.72 -17.81
N PRO A 85 -2.11 5.84 -18.81
CA PRO A 85 -0.93 6.69 -18.76
C PRO A 85 -1.25 8.11 -18.27
N HIS A 86 -0.37 8.67 -17.44
CA HIS A 86 -0.46 10.04 -16.90
C HIS A 86 -1.66 10.31 -15.97
N GLN A 87 -2.46 9.30 -15.62
CA GLN A 87 -3.49 9.44 -14.60
C GLN A 87 -2.93 9.08 -13.22
N VAL A 88 -3.17 9.95 -12.24
CA VAL A 88 -2.92 9.65 -10.83
C VAL A 88 -3.94 8.63 -10.35
N GLN A 89 -3.47 7.46 -9.92
CA GLN A 89 -4.34 6.43 -9.32
C GLN A 89 -4.40 6.63 -7.82
N THR A 90 -5.60 6.65 -7.26
CA THR A 90 -5.79 6.90 -5.83
C THR A 90 -6.29 5.66 -5.11
N ILE A 91 -5.66 5.33 -3.99
CA ILE A 91 -6.11 4.32 -3.02
C ILE A 91 -6.53 5.07 -1.76
N ASN A 92 -7.80 4.96 -1.38
CA ASN A 92 -8.34 5.57 -0.17
C ASN A 92 -8.80 4.46 0.79
N LEU A 93 -8.15 4.36 1.94
CA LEU A 93 -8.49 3.41 2.99
C LEU A 93 -9.01 4.18 4.20
N ARG A 94 -10.17 3.81 4.74
CA ARG A 94 -10.76 4.51 5.88
C ARG A 94 -11.37 3.58 6.90
N SER A 95 -10.87 3.65 8.13
CA SER A 95 -11.50 3.03 9.31
C SER A 95 -11.90 4.11 10.33
N ARG A 96 -12.96 3.87 11.11
CA ARG A 96 -13.39 4.77 12.18
C ARG A 96 -13.27 4.22 13.61
N ALA A 97 -13.31 2.90 13.80
CA ALA A 97 -13.16 2.29 15.12
C ALA A 97 -12.64 0.84 15.06
N GLY A 98 -12.18 0.39 13.87
CA GLY A 98 -11.58 -0.92 13.68
C GLY A 98 -10.10 -0.79 13.30
N PRO A 99 -9.29 -1.83 13.51
CA PRO A 99 -7.92 -1.85 12.99
C PRO A 99 -7.96 -1.78 11.46
N LEU A 100 -7.05 -1.01 10.88
CA LEU A 100 -6.82 -0.93 9.45
C LEU A 100 -5.46 -1.57 9.17
N LYS A 101 -5.48 -2.78 8.63
CA LYS A 101 -4.31 -3.48 8.13
C LYS A 101 -4.42 -3.58 6.61
N ALA A 102 -3.43 -3.07 5.90
CA ALA A 102 -3.42 -3.12 4.44
C ALA A 102 -2.04 -3.41 3.90
N THR A 103 -1.97 -4.35 2.97
CA THR A 103 -0.78 -4.61 2.14
C THR A 103 -1.08 -4.15 0.72
N LEU A 104 -0.20 -3.31 0.17
CA LEU A 104 -0.34 -2.75 -1.16
C LEU A 104 0.80 -3.28 -2.04
N SER A 105 0.42 -3.77 -3.21
CA SER A 105 1.34 -4.23 -4.26
C SER A 105 1.06 -3.38 -5.50
N ILE A 106 2.04 -2.63 -5.97
CA ILE A 106 1.86 -1.72 -7.10
C ILE A 106 2.68 -2.25 -8.26
N MET A 107 1.96 -2.64 -9.31
CA MET A 107 2.56 -3.13 -10.54
C MET A 107 2.37 -2.09 -11.64
N ASP A 108 3.48 -1.59 -12.15
CA ASP A 108 3.48 -0.85 -13.40
C ASP A 108 3.83 -1.78 -14.55
N MET A 109 2.91 -1.90 -15.51
CA MET A 109 3.10 -2.68 -16.73
C MET A 109 3.52 -1.79 -17.92
N SER A 110 3.58 -0.48 -17.72
CA SER A 110 3.98 0.48 -18.75
C SER A 110 5.50 0.50 -18.93
N LYS A 111 5.95 0.56 -20.18
CA LYS A 111 7.36 0.89 -20.49
C LYS A 111 7.70 2.34 -20.13
N GLU A 112 6.70 3.18 -19.93
CA GLU A 112 6.82 4.58 -19.50
C GLU A 112 6.56 4.75 -18.00
N ALA A 113 7.02 3.79 -17.19
CA ALA A 113 6.77 3.73 -15.75
C ALA A 113 7.10 5.04 -15.02
N GLU A 114 8.10 5.79 -15.49
CA GLU A 114 8.52 7.09 -14.96
C GLU A 114 7.40 8.14 -14.84
N ARG A 115 6.27 7.96 -15.53
CA ARG A 115 5.17 8.93 -15.55
C ARG A 115 3.94 8.53 -14.75
N ASN A 116 3.99 7.39 -14.06
CA ASN A 116 2.85 6.89 -13.31
C ASN A 116 2.96 7.30 -11.84
N THR A 117 1.90 7.92 -11.34
CA THR A 117 1.83 8.42 -9.96
C THR A 117 0.71 7.72 -9.21
N PHE A 118 1.04 7.22 -8.02
CA PHE A 118 0.09 6.64 -7.09
C PHE A 118 -0.07 7.55 -5.88
N LYS A 119 -1.33 7.75 -5.47
CA LYS A 119 -1.65 8.46 -4.24
C LYS A 119 -2.37 7.53 -3.28
N ILE A 120 -1.80 7.33 -2.10
CA ILE A 120 -2.33 6.46 -1.07
C ILE A 120 -2.72 7.32 0.12
N ASN A 121 -4.00 7.31 0.48
CA ASN A 121 -4.49 7.96 1.69
C ASN A 121 -5.08 6.87 2.59
N ALA A 122 -4.51 6.66 3.76
CA ALA A 122 -5.01 5.70 4.74
C ALA A 122 -5.34 6.44 6.04
N VAL A 123 -6.59 6.37 6.49
CA VAL A 123 -7.02 7.07 7.71
C VAL A 123 -7.74 6.11 8.63
N SER A 124 -7.25 5.99 9.86
CA SER A 124 -7.92 5.27 10.93
C SER A 124 -8.25 6.22 12.09
N ARG A 125 -9.47 6.14 12.60
CA ARG A 125 -9.83 6.76 13.88
C ARG A 125 -10.05 5.66 14.91
N ASP A 126 -9.64 5.88 16.14
CA ASP A 126 -9.90 4.99 17.28
C ASP A 126 -9.49 3.52 17.05
N GLY A 127 -8.53 3.27 16.16
CA GLY A 127 -8.04 1.94 15.79
C GLY A 127 -6.66 2.03 15.13
N PRO A 128 -5.79 1.02 15.33
CA PRO A 128 -4.42 1.06 14.81
C PRO A 128 -4.43 1.05 13.28
N LEU A 129 -3.43 1.70 12.69
CA LEU A 129 -3.17 1.69 11.26
C LEU A 129 -1.84 0.97 11.02
N ASP A 130 -1.88 -0.07 10.20
CA ASP A 130 -0.73 -0.81 9.70
C ASP A 130 -0.83 -0.85 8.16
N LEU A 131 0.04 -0.10 7.50
CA LEU A 131 0.10 0.01 6.05
C LEU A 131 1.46 -0.51 5.58
N THR A 132 1.44 -1.53 4.72
CA THR A 132 2.65 -2.09 4.11
C THR A 132 2.60 -1.87 2.61
N LEU A 133 3.66 -1.30 2.04
CA LEU A 133 3.94 -1.34 0.61
C LEU A 133 4.95 -2.48 0.40
N SER A 134 4.56 -3.56 -0.28
CA SER A 134 5.36 -4.81 -0.30
C SER A 134 6.05 -5.11 -1.63
N ASN A 135 5.60 -4.50 -2.73
CA ASN A 135 6.17 -4.75 -4.06
C ASN A 135 6.06 -3.51 -4.92
N GLY A 136 7.18 -2.81 -5.04
CA GLY A 136 7.29 -1.51 -5.69
C GLY A 136 8.14 -1.47 -6.95
N SER A 137 8.58 -2.62 -7.46
CA SER A 137 9.72 -2.73 -8.38
C SER A 137 9.61 -1.93 -9.68
N THR A 138 8.46 -1.32 -9.98
CA THR A 138 8.23 -0.56 -11.21
C THR A 138 7.39 0.71 -11.08
N TYR A 139 7.02 1.21 -9.89
CA TYR A 139 6.22 2.45 -9.85
C TYR A 139 7.07 3.70 -10.15
N GLY A 140 6.50 4.66 -10.89
CA GLY A 140 7.16 5.94 -11.17
C GLY A 140 7.30 6.83 -9.94
N SER A 141 6.19 7.15 -9.28
CA SER A 141 6.17 7.93 -8.04
C SER A 141 5.02 7.50 -7.14
N VAL A 142 5.26 7.48 -5.83
CA VAL A 142 4.21 7.20 -4.84
C VAL A 142 4.15 8.31 -3.79
N SER A 143 2.93 8.77 -3.49
CA SER A 143 2.64 9.71 -2.42
C SER A 143 1.76 9.01 -1.39
N ILE A 144 2.26 8.83 -0.17
CA ILE A 144 1.57 8.13 0.92
C ILE A 144 1.28 9.13 2.05
N ASP A 145 0.02 9.18 2.46
CA ASP A 145 -0.45 9.89 3.64
C ASP A 145 -1.23 8.89 4.52
N ALA A 146 -0.60 8.47 5.62
CA ALA A 146 -1.15 7.51 6.56
C ALA A 146 -1.38 8.18 7.92
N GLU A 147 -2.63 8.23 8.37
CA GLU A 147 -3.02 8.88 9.62
C GLU A 147 -3.80 7.94 10.55
N ALA A 148 -3.36 7.85 11.81
CA ALA A 148 -4.16 7.29 12.90
C ALA A 148 -4.49 8.37 13.93
N THR A 149 -5.74 8.44 14.38
CA THR A 149 -6.17 9.27 15.52
C THR A 149 -6.49 8.38 16.71
N ASN A 150 -5.96 8.73 17.90
CA ASN A 150 -6.15 8.00 19.17
C ASN A 150 -5.59 6.56 19.14
N ALA A 151 -4.71 6.26 18.19
CA ALA A 151 -4.17 4.92 17.93
C ALA A 151 -2.78 5.01 17.25
N PRO A 152 -1.94 3.98 17.36
CA PRO A 152 -0.65 3.96 16.68
C PRO A 152 -0.81 3.87 15.16
N ALA A 153 0.14 4.46 14.44
CA ALA A 153 0.27 4.36 13.00
C ALA A 153 1.63 3.75 12.62
N HIS A 154 1.62 2.75 11.76
CA HIS A 154 2.79 2.07 11.25
C HIS A 154 2.75 2.01 9.72
N LEU A 155 3.85 2.41 9.10
CA LEU A 155 4.06 2.35 7.67
C LEU A 155 5.32 1.53 7.37
N THR A 156 5.20 0.46 6.60
CA THR A 156 6.33 -0.28 6.06
C THR A 156 6.48 0.05 4.58
N LEU A 157 7.65 0.54 4.19
CA LEU A 157 7.99 0.85 2.80
C LEU A 157 8.78 -0.30 2.18
N ASP A 158 8.58 -0.55 0.88
CA ASP A 158 9.38 -1.52 0.15
C ASP A 158 10.79 -1.01 -0.14
N THR A 159 11.69 -1.92 -0.53
CA THR A 159 13.09 -1.58 -0.85
C THR A 159 13.26 -0.73 -2.10
N ALA A 160 12.31 -0.75 -3.03
CA ALA A 160 12.29 0.07 -4.24
C ALA A 160 11.78 1.51 -3.99
N PHE A 161 11.30 1.84 -2.78
CA PHE A 161 10.95 3.20 -2.43
C PHE A 161 12.16 4.13 -2.48
N GLU A 162 12.04 5.19 -3.29
CA GLU A 162 13.02 6.27 -3.41
C GLU A 162 12.33 7.63 -3.23
N GLY A 163 12.75 8.38 -2.22
CA GLY A 163 12.21 9.69 -1.94
C GLY A 163 12.31 10.07 -0.47
N THR A 164 11.44 10.99 -0.07
CA THR A 164 11.43 11.56 1.28
C THR A 164 10.38 10.88 2.16
N PHE A 165 10.67 10.78 3.44
CA PHE A 165 9.74 10.20 4.40
C PHE A 165 9.68 11.00 5.70
N VAL A 166 8.53 10.93 6.37
CA VAL A 166 8.26 11.60 7.63
C VAL A 166 7.37 10.72 8.51
N ALA A 167 7.86 10.33 9.68
CA ALA A 167 7.03 9.86 10.78
C ALA A 167 6.78 11.03 11.75
N LYS A 168 5.52 11.23 12.15
CA LYS A 168 5.12 12.38 12.97
C LYS A 168 4.10 12.02 14.05
N THR A 169 4.30 12.51 15.26
CA THR A 169 3.26 12.47 16.31
C THR A 169 2.70 13.87 16.52
N VAL A 170 1.37 13.99 16.54
CA VAL A 170 0.65 15.24 16.82
C VAL A 170 0.07 15.12 18.22
N ASP A 171 0.24 16.17 19.03
CA ASP A 171 -0.06 16.22 20.47
C ASP A 171 1.04 15.58 21.35
N SER A 172 1.99 16.42 21.76
CA SER A 172 3.35 16.04 22.18
C SER A 172 3.45 15.40 23.57
N ASN A 173 2.51 15.69 24.47
CA ASN A 173 2.72 15.36 25.88
C ASN A 173 2.46 13.87 26.17
N GLU A 174 1.53 13.25 25.44
CA GLU A 174 1.12 11.85 25.63
C GLU A 174 1.68 10.89 24.57
N SER A 175 2.27 11.42 23.51
CA SER A 175 2.80 10.61 22.41
C SER A 175 4.08 9.85 22.80
N GLU A 176 4.12 8.55 22.47
CA GLU A 176 5.26 7.64 22.67
C GLU A 176 6.48 8.04 21.82
N GLY A 177 6.25 8.72 20.68
CA GLY A 177 7.29 9.29 19.83
C GLY A 177 7.19 8.86 18.36
N ALA A 178 7.90 9.58 17.49
CA ALA A 178 8.08 9.22 16.09
C ALA A 178 9.40 8.44 15.91
N SER A 179 9.39 7.38 15.12
CA SER A 179 10.60 6.60 14.85
C SER A 179 10.64 6.06 13.42
N ALA A 180 11.86 5.85 12.93
CA ALA A 180 12.14 5.19 11.67
C ALA A 180 13.19 4.11 11.89
N VAL A 181 13.03 2.95 11.27
CA VAL A 181 14.02 1.87 11.25
C VAL A 181 14.47 1.67 9.82
N TYR A 182 15.78 1.48 9.65
CA TYR A 182 16.42 1.31 8.36
C TYR A 182 16.97 -0.11 8.26
N ALA A 183 16.76 -0.77 7.12
CA ALA A 183 17.47 -1.99 6.77
C ALA A 183 18.77 -1.65 6.01
N PRO A 184 19.95 -1.60 6.69
CA PRO A 184 21.21 -1.32 6.01
C PRO A 184 21.63 -2.48 5.09
N GLY A 185 22.40 -2.16 4.05
CA GLY A 185 23.11 -3.17 3.26
C GLY A 185 22.30 -3.81 2.13
N ALA A 186 21.10 -3.31 1.82
CA ALA A 186 20.42 -3.71 0.59
C ALA A 186 21.21 -3.19 -0.63
N THR A 187 21.50 -4.08 -1.58
CA THR A 187 22.06 -3.74 -2.89
C THR A 187 21.05 -4.09 -3.96
N TYR A 188 20.67 -3.12 -4.79
CA TYR A 188 19.81 -3.35 -5.95
C TYR A 188 20.55 -2.92 -7.21
N SER A 189 20.66 -3.82 -8.19
CA SER A 189 21.33 -3.56 -9.46
C SER A 189 22.76 -2.97 -9.33
N GLY A 190 23.49 -3.36 -8.28
CA GLY A 190 24.85 -2.87 -8.02
C GLY A 190 24.93 -1.48 -7.38
N HIS A 191 23.80 -0.82 -7.13
CA HIS A 191 23.73 0.43 -6.37
C HIS A 191 23.52 0.13 -4.88
N MET A 192 24.22 0.88 -4.03
CA MET A 192 24.00 0.85 -2.59
C MET A 192 22.83 1.78 -2.23
N ARG A 193 22.01 1.35 -1.26
CA ARG A 193 20.97 2.19 -0.70
C ARG A 193 21.60 3.26 0.18
N VAL A 194 21.27 4.52 -0.08
CA VAL A 194 21.80 5.68 0.64
C VAL A 194 20.68 6.33 1.43
N PHE A 195 20.98 6.65 2.69
CA PHE A 195 20.08 7.37 3.59
C PHE A 195 20.69 8.74 3.88
N ARG A 196 19.93 9.80 3.66
CA ARG A 196 20.34 11.15 4.06
C ARG A 196 19.98 11.36 5.53
N THR A 197 20.89 12.02 6.25
CA THR A 197 20.81 12.31 7.68
C THR A 197 19.39 12.67 8.11
N PRO A 198 18.75 11.84 8.96
CA PRO A 198 17.39 12.11 9.36
C PRO A 198 17.32 13.32 10.29
N PHE A 199 16.33 14.18 10.09
CA PHE A 199 15.91 15.15 11.09
C PHE A 199 15.10 14.41 12.15
N GLN A 200 15.61 14.37 13.38
CA GLN A 200 15.00 13.63 14.47
C GLN A 200 14.75 14.52 15.68
N THR A 201 13.51 14.50 16.14
CA THR A 201 13.06 15.02 17.43
C THR A 201 12.18 13.95 18.08
N ARG A 202 11.67 14.18 19.29
CA ARG A 202 10.66 13.28 19.89
C ARG A 202 9.42 13.11 18.99
N HIS A 203 9.03 14.15 18.26
CA HIS A 203 7.74 14.18 17.55
C HIS A 203 7.85 14.00 16.04
N ILE A 204 9.06 14.05 15.50
CA ILE A 204 9.29 14.00 14.06
C ILE A 204 10.53 13.17 13.83
N HIS A 205 10.43 12.19 12.95
CA HIS A 205 11.54 11.47 12.36
C HIS A 205 11.40 11.56 10.85
N ALA A 206 12.25 12.35 10.19
CA ALA A 206 12.17 12.60 8.76
C ALA A 206 13.51 12.35 8.09
N GLY A 207 13.51 11.94 6.82
CA GLY A 207 14.74 11.72 6.06
C GLY A 207 14.47 11.49 4.58
N ALA A 208 15.48 10.98 3.89
CA ALA A 208 15.37 10.60 2.50
C ALA A 208 16.14 9.30 2.24
N VAL A 209 15.64 8.47 1.32
CA VAL A 209 16.23 7.21 0.90
C VAL A 209 16.24 7.13 -0.62
N GLY A 210 17.31 6.58 -1.19
CA GLY A 210 17.41 6.36 -2.64
C GLY A 210 18.59 5.47 -2.99
N TRP A 211 18.75 5.16 -4.27
CA TRP A 211 19.86 4.35 -4.75
C TRP A 211 21.01 5.21 -5.28
N GLY A 212 22.25 4.85 -4.92
CA GLY A 212 23.47 5.40 -5.51
C GLY A 212 24.07 6.63 -4.83
N SER A 213 23.28 7.69 -4.57
CA SER A 213 23.80 8.93 -3.95
C SER A 213 22.80 9.59 -2.99
N GLU A 214 23.30 10.45 -2.10
CA GLU A 214 22.44 11.27 -1.23
C GLU A 214 21.58 12.25 -2.04
N GLU A 215 22.11 12.76 -3.16
CA GLU A 215 21.36 13.64 -4.05
C GLU A 215 20.18 12.91 -4.70
N ALA A 216 20.38 11.65 -5.14
CA ALA A 216 19.30 10.80 -5.65
C ALA A 216 18.23 10.55 -4.58
N ALA A 217 18.63 10.29 -3.34
CA ALA A 217 17.70 10.11 -2.22
C ALA A 217 16.81 11.35 -2.01
N VAL A 218 17.39 12.56 -2.03
CA VAL A 218 16.66 13.82 -1.82
C VAL A 218 15.75 14.17 -2.99
N ASN A 219 16.19 13.88 -4.21
CA ASN A 219 15.47 14.17 -5.44
C ASN A 219 14.54 13.02 -5.86
N GLY A 220 14.43 11.96 -5.05
CA GLY A 220 13.52 10.84 -5.30
C GLY A 220 12.08 11.34 -5.43
N ALA A 221 11.35 10.79 -6.40
CA ALA A 221 10.03 11.29 -6.79
C ALA A 221 8.92 10.98 -5.77
N SER A 222 9.20 10.13 -4.78
CA SER A 222 8.19 9.65 -3.84
C SER A 222 8.21 10.41 -2.51
N PHE A 223 7.05 10.39 -1.84
CA PHE A 223 6.86 10.98 -0.53
C PHE A 223 6.02 10.05 0.34
N ALA A 224 6.44 9.85 1.59
CA ALA A 224 5.69 9.07 2.56
C ALA A 224 5.57 9.81 3.89
N GLU A 225 4.35 10.07 4.33
CA GLU A 225 4.07 10.56 5.69
C GLU A 225 3.23 9.54 6.46
N VAL A 226 3.68 9.22 7.66
CA VAL A 226 2.89 8.49 8.66
C VAL A 226 2.74 9.36 9.90
N ARG A 227 1.50 9.57 10.31
CA ARG A 227 1.15 10.43 11.44
C ARG A 227 0.24 9.72 12.43
N SER A 228 0.52 9.91 13.71
CA SER A 228 -0.39 9.54 14.80
C SER A 228 -0.75 10.75 15.63
N VAL A 229 -2.03 10.92 15.91
CA VAL A 229 -2.53 11.92 16.85
C VAL A 229 -2.70 11.22 18.20
N GLN A 230 -1.93 11.65 19.22
CA GLN A 230 -1.89 11.14 20.60
C GLN A 230 -1.13 9.82 20.85
N ARG A 231 -0.61 9.11 19.83
CA ARG A 231 0.14 7.85 20.01
C ARG A 231 1.46 7.85 19.21
N SER A 232 2.05 6.66 19.03
CA SER A 232 3.27 6.44 18.26
C SER A 232 3.04 6.46 16.75
N ALA A 233 4.02 6.97 16.03
CA ALA A 233 4.11 6.87 14.57
C ALA A 233 5.43 6.22 14.19
N HIS A 234 5.38 5.16 13.39
CA HIS A 234 6.53 4.35 13.03
C HIS A 234 6.65 4.16 11.52
N ILE A 235 7.86 4.25 11.00
CA ILE A 235 8.16 3.91 9.61
C ILE A 235 9.31 2.90 9.51
N ASP A 236 9.08 1.79 8.80
CA ASP A 236 10.12 0.82 8.44
C ASP A 236 10.52 1.01 6.98
N ILE A 237 11.82 1.09 6.73
CA ILE A 237 12.40 1.44 5.41
C ILE A 237 13.48 0.45 4.99
#